data_AF-A0A6P8MV50-F1
#
_entry.id   AF-A0A6P8MV50-F1
#
_cell.length_a   1.000
_cell.length_b   1.000
_cell.length_c   1.000
_cell.angle_alpha   90.00
_cell.angle_beta   90.00
_cell.angle_gamma   90.00
#
_symmetry.space_group_name_H-M   'P 1'
#
loop_
_entity.id
_entity.type
_entity.pdbx_description
1 polymer ?
#
loop_
_entity_poly.entity_id
_entity_poly.type
_entity_poly.pdbx_seq_one_letter_code
_entity_poly.pdbx_strand_id
1 'polypeptide(L)'
;MQEELEPLEDQVFPIHNRSICFMCKKKMKMKRSRSLSPKASSSEEDMKRIKFEENEKANDIIIHPHILDFSDDVLLNIFKYLNPKDLMAISLSCQRLAQIAQDKTLWRRVDFRATPILLDDLKEYIKFLQPITTSLAMRGDLYCENDAGLSPYFLNSVKATCTQLKELIIEEYCINADKIQITDFPSTIEKLSLEGCKMEHLRSNKSYFFKMNFHMPNLTCLILSNCEWFTPHSLLVISKMPKLKELRLNSCHRLGECVAYTSLATRFGFKTLEILDLRDTALGDSEVGCFSCTKTLTHLYLECPSSLRNMESPDSESRPLQREPLNQHPVYEDRNLAQKLSTCYKLKSRTFSFKCIESRTSGCKWHICYKTRC
;
A
#
# COMPACT_ATOMS: atom_id res chain seq x y z
N MET A 1 -0.29 -13.90 62.41
CA MET A 1 0.51 -14.55 61.36
C MET A 1 0.68 -13.54 60.25
N GLN A 2 1.74 -12.75 60.40
CA GLN A 2 2.29 -11.90 59.35
C GLN A 2 2.94 -12.85 58.33
N GLU A 3 2.60 -12.70 57.06
CA GLU A 3 3.45 -13.16 55.97
C GLU A 3 3.99 -11.91 55.28
N GLU A 4 5.31 -11.87 55.23
CA GLU A 4 6.14 -10.72 54.91
C GLU A 4 6.04 -10.37 53.43
N LEU A 5 5.94 -9.06 53.17
CA LEU A 5 6.22 -8.46 51.88
C LEU A 5 7.73 -8.48 51.62
N GLU A 6 8.17 -9.23 50.61
CA GLU A 6 9.47 -8.99 49.98
C GLU A 6 9.33 -7.94 48.86
N PRO A 7 10.18 -6.90 48.81
CA PRO A 7 10.16 -5.91 47.75
C PRO A 7 10.93 -6.42 46.52
N LEU A 8 10.26 -6.46 45.37
CA LEU A 8 10.92 -6.66 44.07
C LEU A 8 11.79 -5.43 43.76
N GLU A 9 13.10 -5.65 43.80
CA GLU A 9 14.16 -4.69 43.51
C GLU A 9 14.01 -4.04 42.12
N ASP A 10 14.23 -2.73 42.11
CA ASP A 10 14.44 -1.89 40.92
C ASP A 10 15.56 -2.45 40.03
N GLN A 11 15.21 -3.09 38.91
CA GLN A 11 16.17 -3.29 37.81
C GLN A 11 16.13 -2.11 36.85
N VAL A 12 16.70 -1.00 37.29
CA VAL A 12 17.16 0.09 36.44
C VAL A 12 18.37 -0.41 35.64
N PHE A 13 18.14 -0.86 34.40
CA PHE A 13 19.24 -1.20 33.51
C PHE A 13 19.96 0.08 33.06
N PRO A 14 21.28 0.21 33.29
CA PRO A 14 22.03 1.38 32.88
C PRO A 14 22.10 1.43 31.34
N ILE A 15 21.71 2.58 30.76
CA ILE A 15 21.94 2.89 29.35
C ILE A 15 23.44 3.05 29.13
N HIS A 16 24.13 1.93 28.88
CA HIS A 16 25.47 1.95 28.32
C HIS A 16 25.37 2.12 26.82
N ASN A 17 25.44 3.37 26.39
CA ASN A 17 25.70 3.76 25.01
C ASN A 17 27.12 3.33 24.62
N ARG A 18 27.28 2.07 24.20
CA ARG A 18 28.49 1.56 23.54
C ARG A 18 28.11 0.49 22.52
N SER A 19 27.85 0.92 21.29
CA SER A 19 27.91 0.05 20.12
C SER A 19 29.36 -0.40 19.92
N ILE A 20 29.60 -1.69 20.15
CA ILE A 20 30.87 -2.35 19.88
C ILE A 20 30.92 -2.64 18.38
N CYS A 21 31.85 -1.98 17.68
CA CYS A 21 32.26 -2.36 16.33
C CYS A 21 33.15 -3.62 16.43
N PHE A 22 32.71 -4.74 15.85
CA PHE A 22 33.46 -6.00 15.87
C PHE A 22 34.78 -5.98 15.07
N MET A 23 35.11 -4.85 14.42
CA MET A 23 36.33 -4.69 13.63
C MET A 23 37.42 -3.79 14.24
N CYS A 24 37.25 -3.22 15.44
CA CYS A 24 38.26 -2.32 16.02
C CYS A 24 38.48 -2.54 17.52
N LYS A 25 39.32 -3.52 17.89
CA LYS A 25 39.84 -3.69 19.27
C LYS A 25 40.91 -2.64 19.61
N LYS A 26 40.56 -1.35 19.72
CA LYS A 26 41.38 -0.36 20.42
C LYS A 26 40.53 0.58 21.27
N LYS A 27 40.80 0.59 22.58
CA LYS A 27 40.29 1.60 23.52
C LYS A 27 41.03 2.92 23.29
N MET A 28 40.34 3.99 22.95
CA MET A 28 40.88 5.35 23.09
C MET A 28 40.17 6.10 24.23
N LYS A 29 40.97 6.61 25.17
CA LYS A 29 40.53 7.48 26.27
C LYS A 29 40.28 8.89 25.72
N MET A 30 39.05 9.37 25.83
CA MET A 30 38.68 10.73 25.45
C MET A 30 39.17 11.72 26.53
N LYS A 31 40.17 12.54 26.23
CA LYS A 31 40.54 13.69 27.06
C LYS A 31 39.57 14.84 26.75
N ARG A 32 38.91 15.32 27.80
CA ARG A 32 38.00 16.47 27.82
C ARG A 32 38.83 17.74 27.60
N SER A 33 38.79 18.35 26.41
CA SER A 33 39.37 19.68 26.18
C SER A 33 38.34 20.75 26.56
N ARG A 34 38.78 21.62 27.49
CA ARG A 34 38.08 22.82 27.95
C ARG A 34 37.80 23.75 26.78
N SER A 35 36.59 24.29 26.73
CA SER A 35 36.20 25.39 25.87
C SER A 35 37.01 26.65 26.23
N LEU A 36 37.89 27.06 25.33
CA LEU A 36 38.37 28.43 25.23
C LEU A 36 37.78 29.00 23.94
N SER A 37 36.93 30.02 24.10
CA SER A 37 36.34 30.81 23.03
C SER A 37 37.43 31.61 22.29
N PRO A 38 37.36 31.75 20.95
CA PRO A 38 38.11 32.77 20.25
C PRO A 38 37.26 34.04 20.08
N LYS A 39 37.85 35.18 20.45
CA LYS A 39 37.37 36.52 20.13
C LYS A 39 37.42 36.77 18.62
N ALA A 40 36.54 37.67 18.16
CA ALA A 40 36.56 38.23 16.83
C ALA A 40 37.85 39.02 16.57
N SER A 41 38.46 38.80 15.42
CA SER A 41 39.36 39.77 14.79
C SER A 41 39.15 39.70 13.29
N SER A 42 38.77 40.85 12.74
CA SER A 42 38.76 41.15 11.32
C SER A 42 40.16 41.07 10.74
N SER A 43 40.26 40.51 9.53
CA SER A 43 41.16 41.01 8.50
C SER A 43 40.72 40.38 7.18
N GLU A 44 40.16 41.23 6.31
CA GLU A 44 40.15 41.01 4.86
C GLU A 44 41.58 40.70 4.42
N GLU A 45 41.80 39.62 3.65
CA GLU A 45 42.75 39.57 2.54
C GLU A 45 42.40 38.40 1.59
N ASP A 46 42.35 38.72 0.30
CA ASP A 46 42.60 37.85 -0.85
C ASP A 46 41.63 36.69 -1.20
N MET A 47 40.45 37.04 -1.75
CA MET A 47 39.80 36.22 -2.77
C MET A 47 40.48 36.42 -4.14
N LYS A 48 41.64 35.81 -4.34
CA LYS A 48 42.21 35.65 -5.69
C LYS A 48 41.45 34.56 -6.44
N ARG A 49 40.63 34.97 -7.42
CA ARG A 49 40.18 34.12 -8.53
C ARG A 49 41.40 33.45 -9.14
N ILE A 50 41.48 32.14 -9.02
CA ILE A 50 42.49 31.32 -9.71
C ILE A 50 42.16 31.39 -11.20
N LYS A 51 42.98 32.13 -11.96
CA LYS A 51 43.06 32.02 -13.42
C LYS A 51 43.68 30.66 -13.73
N PHE A 52 43.01 29.87 -14.56
CA PHE A 52 43.64 28.73 -15.22
C PHE A 52 44.71 29.26 -16.16
N GLU A 53 45.97 29.07 -15.80
CA GLU A 53 47.08 29.15 -16.75
C GLU A 53 47.17 27.82 -17.48
N GLU A 54 46.96 27.86 -18.80
CA GLU A 54 47.19 26.77 -19.72
C GLU A 54 48.67 26.38 -19.68
N ASN A 55 48.97 25.29 -18.98
CA ASN A 55 50.26 24.64 -19.08
C ASN A 55 50.04 23.29 -19.78
N GLU A 56 50.35 23.28 -21.07
CA GLU A 56 50.33 22.13 -21.95
C GLU A 56 51.29 21.05 -21.44
N LYS A 57 50.74 20.13 -20.63
CA LYS A 57 51.13 18.72 -20.44
C LYS A 57 50.16 18.09 -19.44
N ALA A 58 48.87 18.21 -19.68
CA ALA A 58 47.86 17.52 -18.88
C ALA A 58 47.74 16.09 -19.43
N ASN A 59 48.31 15.13 -18.71
CA ASN A 59 47.73 13.79 -18.75
C ASN A 59 46.22 13.97 -18.48
N ASP A 60 45.36 13.55 -19.41
CA ASP A 60 43.92 13.48 -19.22
C ASP A 60 43.62 12.47 -18.10
N ILE A 61 43.90 12.85 -16.85
CA ILE A 61 43.44 12.14 -15.67
C ILE A 61 41.97 12.50 -15.59
N ILE A 62 41.14 11.64 -16.16
CA ILE A 62 39.70 11.68 -15.98
C ILE A 62 39.47 11.51 -14.48
N ILE A 63 39.26 12.62 -13.76
CA ILE A 63 38.89 12.61 -12.36
C ILE A 63 37.47 12.08 -12.32
N HIS A 64 37.31 10.79 -12.05
CA HIS A 64 36.00 10.24 -11.76
C HIS A 64 35.53 10.82 -10.42
N PRO A 65 34.40 11.55 -10.39
CA PRO A 65 33.89 12.10 -9.15
C PRO A 65 33.54 10.96 -8.19
N HIS A 66 34.01 11.04 -6.95
CA HIS A 66 33.71 10.05 -5.93
C HIS A 66 32.42 10.43 -5.22
N ILE A 67 31.56 9.45 -4.90
CA ILE A 67 30.27 9.74 -4.24
C ILE A 67 30.43 10.47 -2.90
N LEU A 68 31.55 10.24 -2.20
CA LEU A 68 31.85 10.92 -0.94
C LEU A 68 32.27 12.39 -1.12
N ASP A 69 32.48 12.87 -2.35
CA ASP A 69 32.79 14.27 -2.62
C ASP A 69 31.53 15.15 -2.53
N PHE A 70 30.33 14.56 -2.61
CA PHE A 70 29.07 15.26 -2.44
C PHE A 70 28.82 15.65 -0.98
N SER A 71 28.07 16.75 -0.75
CA SER A 71 27.60 17.13 0.59
C SER A 71 26.51 16.18 1.10
N ASP A 72 26.26 16.19 2.41
CA ASP A 72 25.25 15.33 3.03
C ASP A 72 23.84 15.59 2.46
N ASP A 73 23.49 16.85 2.15
CA ASP A 73 22.20 17.20 1.53
C ASP A 73 22.02 16.60 0.12
N VAL A 74 23.10 16.56 -0.66
CA VAL A 74 23.08 15.93 -1.98
C VAL A 74 22.96 14.42 -1.83
N LEU A 75 23.69 13.82 -0.88
CA LEU A 75 23.59 12.40 -0.57
C LEU A 75 22.19 12.01 -0.08
N LEU A 76 21.54 12.81 0.76
CA LEU A 76 20.14 12.62 1.16
C LEU A 76 19.19 12.65 -0.04
N ASN A 77 19.43 13.56 -0.98
CA ASN A 77 18.64 13.65 -2.22
C ASN A 77 18.86 12.46 -3.16
N ILE A 78 19.99 11.77 -3.08
CA ILE A 78 20.26 10.54 -3.81
C ILE A 78 19.62 9.35 -3.05
N PHE A 79 19.86 9.25 -1.74
CA PHE A 79 19.45 8.12 -0.91
C PHE A 79 17.94 8.02 -0.70
N LYS A 80 17.18 9.12 -0.86
CA LYS A 80 15.71 9.09 -0.76
C LYS A 80 15.01 8.16 -1.76
N TYR A 81 15.71 7.71 -2.81
CA TYR A 81 15.20 6.78 -3.81
C TYR A 81 15.58 5.32 -3.54
N LEU A 82 16.40 5.07 -2.53
CA LEU A 82 16.82 3.72 -2.16
C LEU A 82 15.74 3.04 -1.32
N ASN A 83 15.64 1.72 -1.47
CA ASN A 83 14.81 0.93 -0.56
C ASN A 83 15.51 0.78 0.80
N PRO A 84 14.80 0.37 1.86
CA PRO A 84 15.37 0.24 3.20
C PRO A 84 16.56 -0.75 3.28
N LYS A 85 16.55 -1.82 2.48
CA LYS A 85 17.63 -2.83 2.48
C LYS A 85 18.92 -2.26 1.89
N ASP A 86 18.82 -1.54 0.78
CA ASP A 86 19.94 -0.86 0.14
C ASP A 86 20.48 0.26 1.03
N LEU A 87 19.61 0.99 1.72
CA LEU A 87 20.01 2.01 2.67
C LEU A 87 20.82 1.42 3.83
N MET A 88 20.40 0.25 4.33
CA MET A 88 21.16 -0.50 5.32
C MET A 88 22.50 -0.99 4.77
N ALA A 89 22.56 -1.50 3.53
CA ALA A 89 23.82 -1.92 2.90
C ALA A 89 24.80 -0.74 2.77
N ILE A 90 24.31 0.44 2.37
CA ILE A 90 25.12 1.67 2.32
C ILE A 90 25.62 2.07 3.71
N SER A 91 24.80 1.90 4.75
CA SER A 91 25.22 2.21 6.13
C SER A 91 26.42 1.37 6.59
N LEU A 92 26.63 0.19 6.01
CA LEU A 92 27.76 -0.69 6.34
C LEU A 92 29.06 -0.31 5.61
N SER A 93 29.00 0.56 4.60
CA SER A 93 30.15 0.90 3.77
C SER A 93 31.15 1.84 4.45
N CYS A 94 30.68 2.88 5.16
CA CYS A 94 31.54 3.78 5.94
C CYS A 94 30.76 4.55 7.02
N GLN A 95 31.49 5.11 7.98
CA GLN A 95 30.89 5.80 9.14
C GLN A 95 30.03 7.02 8.74
N ARG A 96 30.46 7.79 7.74
CA ARG A 96 29.71 8.97 7.27
C ARG A 96 28.37 8.55 6.65
N LEU A 97 28.39 7.56 5.75
CA LEU A 97 27.18 7.06 5.13
C LEU A 97 26.26 6.37 6.15
N ALA A 98 26.82 5.74 7.19
CA ALA A 98 26.04 5.21 8.32
C ALA A 98 25.28 6.28 9.11
N GLN A 99 25.85 7.48 9.25
CA GLN A 99 25.20 8.61 9.91
C GLN A 99 24.09 9.20 9.03
N ILE A 100 24.37 9.38 7.73
CA ILE A 100 23.39 9.90 6.77
C ILE A 100 22.20 8.94 6.63
N ALA A 101 22.45 7.63 6.58
CA ALA A 101 21.41 6.61 6.49
C ALA A 101 20.44 6.60 7.68
N GLN A 102 20.84 7.16 8.84
CA GLN A 102 19.98 7.31 10.02
C GLN A 102 19.06 8.54 9.96
N ASP A 103 19.22 9.40 8.95
CA ASP A 103 18.45 10.63 8.86
C ASP A 103 16.95 10.35 8.73
N LYS A 104 16.16 11.03 9.56
CA LYS A 104 14.71 10.87 9.67
C LYS A 104 13.95 11.10 8.37
N THR A 105 14.50 11.90 7.44
CA THR A 105 13.83 12.21 6.17
C THR A 105 13.80 11.01 5.23
N LEU A 106 14.81 10.12 5.32
CA LEU A 106 14.88 8.89 4.54
C LEU A 106 13.84 7.85 5.02
N TRP A 107 13.49 7.88 6.30
CA TRP A 107 12.53 6.96 6.93
C TRP A 107 11.09 7.52 7.01
N ARG A 108 10.80 8.58 6.24
CA ARG A 108 9.45 9.17 6.19
C ARG A 108 8.44 8.28 5.45
N ARG A 109 8.90 7.58 4.41
CA ARG A 109 8.11 6.62 3.62
C ARG A 109 8.95 5.36 3.44
N VAL A 110 8.53 4.27 4.07
CA VAL A 110 9.31 3.05 4.15
C VAL A 110 8.55 1.94 3.43
N ASP A 111 9.19 1.30 2.45
CA ASP A 111 8.58 0.25 1.65
C ASP A 111 9.46 -1.00 1.62
N PHE A 112 9.00 -2.06 2.28
CA PHE A 112 9.63 -3.37 2.36
C PHE A 112 9.02 -4.39 1.40
N ARG A 113 8.17 -3.98 0.45
CA ARG A 113 7.43 -4.95 -0.39
C ARG A 113 8.26 -5.58 -1.51
N ALA A 114 9.36 -4.94 -1.93
CA ALA A 114 10.20 -5.44 -3.03
C ALA A 114 10.65 -6.90 -2.83
N THR A 115 10.92 -7.27 -1.57
CA THR A 115 11.33 -8.62 -1.16
C THR A 115 10.57 -8.95 0.12
N PRO A 116 9.97 -10.15 0.27
CA PRO A 116 9.31 -10.51 1.50
C PRO A 116 10.20 -10.31 2.73
N ILE A 117 9.60 -9.89 3.85
CA ILE A 117 10.29 -9.65 5.11
C ILE A 117 9.55 -10.35 6.25
N LEU A 118 10.28 -11.06 7.09
CA LEU A 118 9.69 -11.62 8.31
C LEU A 118 9.63 -10.54 9.40
N LEU A 119 8.72 -10.68 10.35
CA LEU A 119 8.62 -9.71 11.45
C LEU A 119 9.89 -9.63 12.30
N ASP A 120 10.63 -10.73 12.43
CA ASP A 120 11.87 -10.75 13.18
C ASP A 120 12.95 -9.89 12.53
N ASP A 121 13.09 -9.95 11.20
CA ASP A 121 14.01 -9.09 10.45
C ASP A 121 13.58 -7.62 10.53
N LEU A 122 12.27 -7.36 10.52
CA LEU A 122 11.73 -6.02 10.59
C LEU A 122 12.09 -5.31 11.91
N LYS A 123 12.34 -6.06 13.00
CA LYS A 123 12.76 -5.49 14.30
C LYS A 123 14.03 -4.65 14.19
N GLU A 124 14.94 -5.00 13.28
CA GLU A 124 16.18 -4.24 13.07
C GLU A 124 15.92 -2.83 12.54
N TYR A 125 14.78 -2.64 11.87
CA TYR A 125 14.38 -1.38 11.23
C TYR A 125 13.51 -0.50 12.13
N ILE A 126 12.85 -1.08 13.14
CA ILE A 126 11.94 -0.34 14.05
C ILE A 126 12.63 0.88 14.68
N LYS A 127 13.93 0.77 14.97
CA LYS A 127 14.74 1.87 15.55
C LYS A 127 14.88 3.10 14.64
N PHE A 128 14.66 2.96 13.34
CA PHE A 128 14.70 4.08 12.39
C PHE A 128 13.34 4.70 12.12
N LEU A 129 12.26 3.99 12.48
CA LEU A 129 10.91 4.55 12.44
C LEU A 129 10.81 5.66 13.48
N GLN A 130 10.13 6.74 13.12
CA GLN A 130 10.05 7.94 13.95
C GLN A 130 8.64 8.55 13.91
N PRO A 131 8.32 9.50 14.81
CA PRO A 131 7.04 10.20 14.78
C PRO A 131 6.71 10.89 13.45
N ILE A 132 7.70 11.17 12.60
CA ILE A 132 7.53 11.77 11.27
C ILE A 132 7.23 10.73 10.16
N THR A 133 7.33 9.43 10.44
CA THR A 133 7.05 8.37 9.47
C THR A 133 5.56 8.40 9.11
N THR A 134 5.28 8.61 7.83
CA THR A 134 3.92 8.80 7.29
C THR A 134 3.40 7.61 6.51
N SER A 135 4.29 6.76 5.99
CA SER A 135 3.93 5.61 5.17
C SER A 135 4.82 4.42 5.54
N LEU A 136 4.21 3.28 5.82
CA LEU A 136 4.87 2.01 6.09
C LEU A 136 4.20 0.92 5.24
N ALA A 137 4.99 0.29 4.39
CA ALA A 137 4.55 -0.82 3.55
C ALA A 137 5.44 -2.04 3.76
N MET A 138 4.83 -3.22 3.88
CA MET A 138 5.52 -4.48 4.13
C MET A 138 4.79 -5.63 3.44
N ARG A 139 5.56 -6.58 2.94
CA ARG A 139 5.04 -7.83 2.36
C ARG A 139 5.64 -9.02 3.10
N GLY A 140 4.79 -9.91 3.57
CA GLY A 140 5.17 -11.17 4.20
C GLY A 140 5.44 -12.26 3.16
N ASP A 141 5.61 -13.48 3.63
CA ASP A 141 5.71 -14.67 2.79
C ASP A 141 4.80 -15.76 3.36
N LEU A 142 3.66 -16.00 2.71
CA LEU A 142 2.69 -17.00 3.15
C LEU A 142 3.06 -18.44 2.78
N TYR A 143 4.13 -18.64 2.01
CA TYR A 143 4.62 -19.95 1.60
C TYR A 143 5.81 -20.42 2.45
N CYS A 144 6.35 -19.56 3.29
CA CYS A 144 7.39 -19.92 4.23
C CYS A 144 6.79 -20.72 5.40
N GLU A 145 7.44 -21.84 5.76
CA GLU A 145 7.03 -22.65 6.94
C GLU A 145 7.25 -21.91 8.27
N ASN A 146 8.08 -20.86 8.26
CA ASN A 146 8.26 -19.99 9.41
C ASN A 146 7.06 -19.06 9.54
N ASP A 147 6.47 -19.01 10.73
CA ASP A 147 5.27 -18.26 11.09
C ASP A 147 5.32 -16.80 10.59
N ALA A 148 4.74 -16.53 9.42
CA ALA A 148 4.51 -15.19 8.87
C ALA A 148 3.33 -14.48 9.56
N GLY A 149 3.09 -14.81 10.83
CA GLY A 149 2.08 -14.21 11.68
C GLY A 149 2.41 -12.76 12.03
N LEU A 150 1.43 -11.89 11.85
CA LEU A 150 1.48 -10.53 12.36
C LEU A 150 1.39 -10.56 13.88
N SER A 151 2.27 -9.82 14.57
CA SER A 151 2.29 -9.75 16.04
C SER A 151 1.56 -8.50 16.56
N PRO A 152 0.73 -8.61 17.61
CA PRO A 152 0.14 -7.45 18.27
C PRO A 152 1.19 -6.46 18.80
N TYR A 153 2.35 -6.97 19.23
CA TYR A 153 3.46 -6.15 19.72
C TYR A 153 4.01 -5.22 18.63
N PHE A 154 4.07 -5.71 17.39
CA PHE A 154 4.52 -4.91 16.26
C PHE A 154 3.57 -3.74 16.01
N LEU A 155 2.26 -3.98 15.95
CA LEU A 155 1.26 -2.91 15.76
C LEU A 155 1.29 -1.89 16.90
N ASN A 156 1.43 -2.35 18.14
CA ASN A 156 1.57 -1.46 19.30
C ASN A 156 2.85 -0.61 19.22
N SER A 157 3.96 -1.20 18.78
CA SER A 157 5.23 -0.49 18.59
C SER A 157 5.11 0.56 17.47
N VAL A 158 4.48 0.22 16.34
CA VAL A 158 4.23 1.16 15.24
C VAL A 158 3.32 2.30 15.70
N LYS A 159 2.26 2.00 16.45
CA LYS A 159 1.33 2.99 17.01
C LYS A 159 2.01 3.95 18.00
N ALA A 160 2.93 3.45 18.83
CA ALA A 160 3.68 4.26 19.78
C ALA A 160 4.73 5.14 19.09
N THR A 161 5.44 4.60 18.11
CA THR A 161 6.57 5.28 17.44
C THR A 161 6.12 6.23 16.32
N CYS A 162 5.18 5.80 15.47
CA CYS A 162 4.77 6.50 14.25
C CYS A 162 3.47 7.28 14.48
N THR A 163 3.54 8.39 15.23
CA THR A 163 2.35 9.17 15.62
C THR A 163 1.69 9.96 14.47
N GLN A 164 2.33 10.02 13.30
CA GLN A 164 1.79 10.67 12.09
C GLN A 164 1.57 9.69 10.93
N LEU A 165 1.44 8.39 11.22
CA LEU A 165 1.27 7.37 10.19
C LEU A 165 -0.07 7.55 9.45
N LYS A 166 -0.02 7.78 8.14
CA LYS A 166 -1.19 7.96 7.28
C LYS A 166 -1.44 6.77 6.36
N GLU A 167 -0.40 6.08 5.95
CA GLU A 167 -0.49 4.93 5.05
C GLU A 167 0.15 3.71 5.72
N LEU A 168 -0.64 2.64 5.83
CA LEU A 168 -0.17 1.34 6.30
C LEU A 168 -0.60 0.28 5.29
N ILE A 169 0.40 -0.40 4.71
CA ILE A 169 0.19 -1.47 3.73
C ILE A 169 0.84 -2.73 4.30
N ILE A 170 0.02 -3.75 4.53
CA ILE A 170 0.44 -5.06 4.98
C ILE A 170 -0.05 -6.05 3.93
N GLU A 171 0.89 -6.63 3.18
CA GLU A 171 0.61 -7.58 2.12
C GLU A 171 1.06 -8.98 2.55
N GLU A 172 0.28 -10.01 2.25
CA GLU A 172 0.71 -11.42 2.41
C GLU A 172 1.20 -11.80 3.83
N TYR A 173 0.52 -11.31 4.88
CA TYR A 173 0.75 -11.75 6.27
C TYR A 173 -0.41 -12.59 6.81
N CYS A 174 -0.14 -13.42 7.80
CA CYS A 174 -1.20 -14.10 8.56
C CYS A 174 -1.64 -13.23 9.75
N ILE A 175 -2.93 -12.97 9.90
CA ILE A 175 -3.50 -12.18 11.01
C ILE A 175 -4.33 -13.11 11.89
N ASN A 176 -3.96 -13.24 13.16
CA ASN A 176 -4.77 -13.94 14.14
C ASN A 176 -5.89 -13.03 14.66
N ALA A 177 -7.14 -13.29 14.27
CA ALA A 177 -8.28 -12.44 14.55
C ALA A 177 -8.74 -12.44 16.02
N ASP A 178 -8.28 -13.37 16.85
CA ASP A 178 -8.52 -13.32 18.30
C ASP A 178 -7.51 -12.42 19.01
N LYS A 179 -6.27 -12.35 18.50
CA LYS A 179 -5.17 -11.55 19.10
C LYS A 179 -5.10 -10.12 18.57
N ILE A 180 -5.43 -9.90 17.30
CA ILE A 180 -5.32 -8.60 16.64
C ILE A 180 -6.70 -8.16 16.19
N GLN A 181 -7.20 -7.09 16.83
CA GLN A 181 -8.43 -6.41 16.44
C GLN A 181 -8.11 -5.21 15.55
N ILE A 182 -9.10 -4.76 14.79
CA ILE A 182 -8.96 -3.55 13.96
C ILE A 182 -8.61 -2.29 14.77
N THR A 183 -8.91 -2.27 16.08
CA THR A 183 -8.59 -1.17 17.00
C THR A 183 -7.11 -1.12 17.42
N ASP A 184 -6.35 -2.19 17.16
CA ASP A 184 -4.92 -2.26 17.45
C ASP A 184 -4.10 -1.53 16.38
N PHE A 185 -4.66 -1.37 15.19
CA PHE A 185 -4.08 -0.55 14.12
C PHE A 185 -4.02 0.93 14.53
N PRO A 186 -3.04 1.72 14.03
CA PRO A 186 -2.97 3.16 14.29
C PRO A 186 -4.23 3.92 13.82
N SER A 187 -4.81 4.77 14.67
CA SER A 187 -6.04 5.52 14.35
C SER A 187 -5.84 6.68 13.38
N THR A 188 -4.58 7.08 13.13
CA THR A 188 -4.19 8.19 12.25
C THR A 188 -4.26 7.85 10.75
N ILE A 189 -4.52 6.58 10.42
CA ILE A 189 -4.44 6.06 9.07
C ILE A 189 -5.54 6.66 8.16
N GLU A 190 -5.10 7.10 6.99
CA GLU A 190 -5.92 7.57 5.86
C GLU A 190 -5.99 6.52 4.74
N LYS A 191 -5.00 5.62 4.64
CA LYS A 191 -4.96 4.49 3.69
C LYS A 191 -4.52 3.21 4.37
N LEU A 192 -5.37 2.18 4.33
CA LEU A 192 -5.10 0.85 4.87
C LEU A 192 -5.17 -0.18 3.74
N SER A 193 -4.12 -0.98 3.58
CA SER A 193 -4.14 -2.18 2.74
C SER A 193 -3.84 -3.42 3.56
N LEU A 194 -4.67 -4.46 3.42
CA LEU A 194 -4.46 -5.81 3.96
C LEU A 194 -4.44 -6.83 2.81
N GLU A 195 -3.98 -6.42 1.63
CA GLU A 195 -4.01 -7.21 0.41
C GLU A 195 -3.32 -8.58 0.57
N GLY A 196 -4.00 -9.65 0.14
CA GLY A 196 -3.49 -11.02 0.24
C GLY A 196 -3.28 -11.54 1.66
N CYS A 197 -3.66 -10.80 2.71
CA CYS A 197 -3.52 -11.29 4.08
C CYS A 197 -4.46 -12.48 4.34
N LYS A 198 -3.96 -13.49 5.04
CA LYS A 198 -4.75 -14.61 5.56
C LYS A 198 -5.24 -14.27 6.96
N MET A 199 -6.41 -14.78 7.34
CA MET A 199 -6.97 -14.52 8.66
C MET A 199 -7.33 -15.82 9.37
N GLU A 200 -6.69 -16.03 10.51
CA GLU A 200 -6.90 -17.20 11.37
C GLU A 200 -7.89 -16.88 12.48
N HIS A 201 -8.62 -17.91 12.94
CA HIS A 201 -9.55 -17.80 14.07
C HIS A 201 -10.63 -16.71 13.90
N LEU A 202 -11.01 -16.41 12.65
CA LEU A 202 -12.08 -15.44 12.37
C LEU A 202 -13.41 -15.97 12.88
N ARG A 203 -14.05 -15.21 13.78
CA ARG A 203 -15.40 -15.53 14.24
C ARG A 203 -16.44 -15.19 13.18
N SER A 204 -17.28 -16.16 12.82
CA SER A 204 -18.30 -15.99 11.78
C SER A 204 -19.43 -15.03 12.16
N ASN A 205 -19.65 -14.78 13.45
CA ASN A 205 -20.81 -14.00 13.92
C ASN A 205 -20.58 -12.48 13.94
N LYS A 206 -19.36 -12.01 13.67
CA LYS A 206 -19.02 -10.58 13.77
C LYS A 206 -18.01 -10.18 12.70
N SER A 207 -18.26 -9.05 12.05
CA SER A 207 -17.28 -8.46 11.12
C SER A 207 -15.98 -8.11 11.86
N TYR A 208 -14.85 -8.50 11.31
CA TYR A 208 -13.51 -8.09 11.79
C TYR A 208 -13.38 -6.57 11.89
N PHE A 209 -13.99 -5.85 10.94
CA PHE A 209 -13.99 -4.39 10.89
C PHE A 209 -14.95 -3.71 11.87
N PHE A 210 -15.50 -4.43 12.85
CA PHE A 210 -16.37 -3.84 13.86
C PHE A 210 -15.68 -2.67 14.57
N LYS A 211 -16.39 -1.54 14.75
CA LYS A 211 -15.87 -0.26 15.26
C LYS A 211 -14.86 0.49 14.38
N MET A 212 -14.52 -0.02 13.19
CA MET A 212 -13.55 0.64 12.31
C MET A 212 -13.93 2.09 11.97
N ASN A 213 -15.22 2.35 11.78
CA ASN A 213 -15.76 3.69 11.50
C ASN A 213 -15.54 4.71 12.64
N PHE A 214 -15.44 4.24 13.90
CA PHE A 214 -15.15 5.10 15.04
C PHE A 214 -13.65 5.23 15.30
N HIS A 215 -12.89 4.17 15.00
CA HIS A 215 -11.45 4.11 15.28
C HIS A 215 -10.60 4.85 14.23
N MET A 216 -10.94 4.70 12.95
CA MET A 216 -10.23 5.32 11.82
C MET A 216 -11.17 6.20 10.98
N PRO A 217 -11.71 7.30 11.53
CA PRO A 217 -12.72 8.13 10.84
C PRO A 217 -12.16 8.89 9.62
N ASN A 218 -10.82 8.98 9.50
CA ASN A 218 -10.14 9.64 8.40
C ASN A 218 -9.75 8.70 7.25
N LEU A 219 -10.10 7.41 7.33
CA LEU A 219 -9.78 6.46 6.28
C LEU A 219 -10.49 6.84 4.96
N THR A 220 -9.70 7.03 3.92
CA THR A 220 -10.12 7.40 2.57
C THR A 220 -9.94 6.27 1.56
N CYS A 221 -8.96 5.39 1.78
CA CYS A 221 -8.64 4.29 0.89
C CYS A 221 -8.53 2.99 1.70
N LEU A 222 -9.31 1.99 1.31
CA LEU A 222 -9.27 0.64 1.89
C LEU A 222 -9.06 -0.39 0.79
N ILE A 223 -7.97 -1.15 0.91
CA ILE A 223 -7.60 -2.19 -0.06
C ILE A 223 -7.63 -3.53 0.66
N LEU A 224 -8.51 -4.42 0.21
CA LEU A 224 -8.71 -5.78 0.73
C LEU A 224 -8.67 -6.79 -0.42
N SER A 225 -7.88 -6.47 -1.44
CA SER A 225 -7.63 -7.30 -2.61
C SER A 225 -7.12 -8.68 -2.20
N ASN A 226 -7.58 -9.74 -2.86
CA ASN A 226 -7.17 -11.11 -2.59
C ASN A 226 -7.37 -11.56 -1.11
N CYS A 227 -8.39 -11.02 -0.42
CA CYS A 227 -8.75 -11.45 0.93
C CYS A 227 -9.92 -12.46 0.88
N GLU A 228 -9.61 -13.76 0.87
CA GLU A 228 -10.62 -14.83 0.84
C GLU A 228 -11.51 -14.88 2.11
N TRP A 229 -11.01 -14.35 3.22
CA TRP A 229 -11.76 -14.27 4.48
C TRP A 229 -12.82 -13.15 4.50
N PHE A 230 -12.81 -12.26 3.50
CA PHE A 230 -13.74 -11.14 3.44
C PHE A 230 -15.18 -11.65 3.27
N THR A 231 -16.10 -11.21 4.13
CA THR A 231 -17.51 -11.63 4.09
C THR A 231 -18.42 -10.47 3.68
N PRO A 232 -19.55 -10.72 2.98
CA PRO A 232 -20.48 -9.67 2.57
C PRO A 232 -21.00 -8.81 3.73
N HIS A 233 -21.20 -9.38 4.92
CA HIS A 233 -21.63 -8.64 6.10
C HIS A 233 -20.65 -7.50 6.49
N SER A 234 -19.36 -7.65 6.20
CA SER A 234 -18.35 -6.60 6.44
C SER A 234 -18.62 -5.32 5.64
N LEU A 235 -19.27 -5.41 4.46
CA LEU A 235 -19.67 -4.24 3.67
C LEU A 235 -20.59 -3.30 4.44
N LEU A 236 -21.45 -3.80 5.32
CA LEU A 236 -22.34 -2.94 6.12
C LEU A 236 -21.57 -2.02 7.09
N VAL A 237 -20.41 -2.48 7.57
CA VAL A 237 -19.56 -1.69 8.45
C VAL A 237 -18.72 -0.71 7.64
N ILE A 238 -18.12 -1.18 6.54
CA ILE A 238 -17.29 -0.37 5.64
C ILE A 238 -18.10 0.73 4.95
N SER A 239 -19.35 0.47 4.58
CA SER A 239 -20.23 1.45 3.94
C SER A 239 -20.58 2.64 4.83
N LYS A 240 -20.40 2.54 6.15
CA LYS A 240 -20.63 3.63 7.11
C LYS A 240 -19.43 4.54 7.32
N MET A 241 -18.31 4.27 6.64
CA MET A 241 -17.10 5.10 6.74
C MET A 241 -17.36 6.49 6.13
N PRO A 242 -17.16 7.59 6.88
CA PRO A 242 -17.61 8.91 6.45
C PRO A 242 -16.79 9.50 5.29
N LYS A 243 -15.50 9.15 5.20
CA LYS A 243 -14.55 9.74 4.24
C LYS A 243 -14.01 8.73 3.21
N LEU A 244 -14.56 7.52 3.15
CA LEU A 244 -14.06 6.47 2.28
C LEU A 244 -14.36 6.79 0.81
N LYS A 245 -13.30 7.06 0.04
CA LYS A 245 -13.33 7.38 -1.39
C LYS A 245 -12.99 6.20 -2.27
N GLU A 246 -12.11 5.32 -1.80
CA GLU A 246 -11.62 4.19 -2.58
C GLU A 246 -11.76 2.88 -1.80
N LEU A 247 -12.41 1.90 -2.43
CA LEU A 247 -12.56 0.55 -1.91
C LEU A 247 -12.13 -0.45 -2.99
N ARG A 248 -11.13 -1.27 -2.68
CA ARG A 248 -10.70 -2.36 -3.57
C ARG A 248 -10.97 -3.71 -2.93
N LEU A 249 -11.70 -4.55 -3.65
CA LEU A 249 -12.14 -5.89 -3.26
C LEU A 249 -11.90 -6.90 -4.39
N ASN A 250 -10.92 -6.65 -5.26
CA ASN A 250 -10.63 -7.58 -6.35
C ASN A 250 -10.23 -8.96 -5.82
N SER A 251 -10.65 -10.01 -6.53
CA SER A 251 -10.43 -11.41 -6.14
C SER A 251 -11.04 -11.79 -4.77
N CYS A 252 -12.00 -11.01 -4.24
CA CYS A 252 -12.82 -11.42 -3.10
C CYS A 252 -14.02 -12.26 -3.57
N HIS A 253 -13.82 -13.56 -3.80
CA HIS A 253 -14.84 -14.42 -4.41
C HIS A 253 -16.10 -14.60 -3.55
N ARG A 254 -15.99 -14.52 -2.22
CA ARG A 254 -17.13 -14.66 -1.29
C ARG A 254 -18.09 -13.48 -1.27
N LEU A 255 -17.73 -12.37 -1.94
CA LEU A 255 -18.55 -11.16 -1.97
C LEU A 255 -19.93 -11.40 -2.60
N GLY A 256 -20.03 -12.34 -3.55
CA GLY A 256 -21.26 -12.70 -4.25
C GLY A 256 -22.21 -13.61 -3.47
N GLU A 257 -21.86 -14.05 -2.26
CA GLU A 257 -22.69 -15.01 -1.50
C GLU A 257 -24.08 -14.46 -1.11
N CYS A 258 -24.25 -13.13 -1.00
CA CYS A 258 -25.52 -12.55 -0.59
C CYS A 258 -25.73 -11.10 -1.06
N VAL A 259 -26.59 -10.94 -2.06
CA VAL A 259 -27.01 -9.65 -2.66
C VAL A 259 -27.53 -8.66 -1.62
N ALA A 260 -28.23 -9.14 -0.59
CA ALA A 260 -28.91 -8.28 0.38
C ALA A 260 -27.92 -7.36 1.11
N TYR A 261 -26.72 -7.84 1.43
CA TYR A 261 -25.70 -7.01 2.08
C TYR A 261 -25.18 -5.91 1.17
N THR A 262 -24.91 -6.22 -0.10
CA THR A 262 -24.51 -5.24 -1.11
C THR A 262 -25.59 -4.19 -1.31
N SER A 263 -26.86 -4.61 -1.42
CA SER A 263 -28.01 -3.71 -1.57
C SER A 263 -28.17 -2.77 -0.37
N LEU A 264 -28.10 -3.30 0.86
CA LEU A 264 -28.18 -2.49 2.08
C LEU A 264 -27.00 -1.53 2.23
N ALA A 265 -25.78 -2.00 1.95
CA ALA A 265 -24.56 -1.21 2.05
C ALA A 265 -24.57 -0.02 1.06
N THR A 266 -25.00 -0.25 -0.18
CA THR A 266 -25.10 0.78 -1.23
C THR A 266 -26.25 1.75 -1.01
N ARG A 267 -27.40 1.26 -0.51
CA ARG A 267 -28.58 2.10 -0.27
C ARG A 267 -28.41 3.04 0.93
N PHE A 268 -27.75 2.57 2.00
CA PHE A 268 -27.65 3.31 3.27
C PHE A 268 -26.26 3.85 3.58
N GLY A 269 -25.24 3.49 2.80
CA GLY A 269 -23.85 3.87 3.02
C GLY A 269 -23.16 4.37 1.75
N PHE A 270 -21.82 4.29 1.72
CA PHE A 270 -20.95 4.69 0.61
C PHE A 270 -21.21 6.09 0.06
N LYS A 271 -21.50 7.04 0.97
CA LYS A 271 -21.86 8.43 0.60
C LYS A 271 -20.76 9.22 -0.08
N THR A 272 -19.51 8.79 0.05
CA THR A 272 -18.31 9.47 -0.45
C THR A 272 -17.47 8.58 -1.38
N LEU A 273 -17.96 7.37 -1.70
CA LEU A 273 -17.21 6.40 -2.49
C LEU A 273 -17.12 6.86 -3.95
N GLU A 274 -15.90 6.99 -4.45
CA GLU A 274 -15.57 7.46 -5.80
C GLU A 274 -15.00 6.33 -6.67
N ILE A 275 -14.20 5.43 -6.08
CA ILE A 275 -13.53 4.33 -6.77
C ILE A 275 -13.90 3.00 -6.11
N LEU A 276 -14.39 2.07 -6.92
CA LEU A 276 -14.73 0.72 -6.50
C LEU A 276 -14.12 -0.31 -7.46
N ASP A 277 -13.27 -1.19 -6.93
CA ASP A 277 -12.67 -2.28 -7.69
C ASP A 277 -13.25 -3.63 -7.26
N LEU A 278 -13.95 -4.28 -8.18
CA LEU A 278 -14.64 -5.57 -8.02
C LEU A 278 -14.20 -6.59 -9.09
N ARG A 279 -13.02 -6.38 -9.70
CA ARG A 279 -12.48 -7.33 -10.68
C ARG A 279 -12.28 -8.70 -10.07
N ASP A 280 -12.52 -9.76 -10.85
CA ASP A 280 -12.32 -11.14 -10.42
C ASP A 280 -13.16 -11.52 -9.17
N THR A 281 -14.31 -10.87 -8.96
CA THR A 281 -15.27 -11.24 -7.93
C THR A 281 -16.44 -12.04 -8.51
N ALA A 282 -17.09 -12.88 -7.71
CA ALA A 282 -18.24 -13.68 -8.13
C ALA A 282 -19.56 -12.90 -8.08
N LEU A 283 -19.54 -11.58 -8.33
CA LEU A 283 -20.74 -10.74 -8.32
C LEU A 283 -21.51 -10.86 -9.64
N GLY A 284 -22.82 -11.03 -9.53
CA GLY A 284 -23.73 -10.98 -10.67
C GLY A 284 -24.21 -9.57 -10.99
N ASP A 285 -25.00 -9.46 -12.06
CA ASP A 285 -25.54 -8.18 -12.52
C ASP A 285 -26.48 -7.52 -11.49
N SER A 286 -27.13 -8.32 -10.66
CA SER A 286 -28.05 -7.82 -9.62
C SER A 286 -27.31 -7.07 -8.52
N GLU A 287 -26.17 -7.60 -8.09
CA GLU A 287 -25.30 -6.99 -7.09
C GLU A 287 -24.63 -5.74 -7.65
N VAL A 288 -24.12 -5.81 -8.88
CA VAL A 288 -23.54 -4.65 -9.56
C VAL A 288 -24.58 -3.54 -9.72
N GLY A 289 -25.82 -3.90 -10.07
CA GLY A 289 -26.95 -2.97 -10.19
C GLY A 289 -27.24 -2.17 -8.91
N CYS A 290 -26.91 -2.70 -7.72
CA CYS A 290 -27.10 -1.99 -6.45
C CYS A 290 -26.23 -0.73 -6.33
N PHE A 291 -25.05 -0.71 -6.95
CA PHE A 291 -24.15 0.45 -6.94
C PHE A 291 -24.64 1.63 -7.79
N SER A 292 -25.69 1.45 -8.60
CA SER A 292 -26.35 2.54 -9.33
C SER A 292 -26.91 3.63 -8.39
N CYS A 293 -27.15 3.29 -7.12
CA CYS A 293 -27.62 4.24 -6.10
C CYS A 293 -26.51 5.16 -5.56
N THR A 294 -25.23 4.80 -5.77
CA THR A 294 -24.07 5.52 -5.25
C THR A 294 -23.67 6.66 -6.20
N LYS A 295 -24.28 7.84 -6.02
CA LYS A 295 -24.10 9.00 -6.91
C LYS A 295 -22.68 9.56 -7.00
N THR A 296 -21.83 9.27 -6.01
CA THR A 296 -20.44 9.73 -5.96
C THR A 296 -19.49 8.84 -6.76
N LEU A 297 -19.93 7.66 -7.18
CA LEU A 297 -19.08 6.68 -7.83
C LEU A 297 -18.67 7.17 -9.22
N THR A 298 -17.37 7.28 -9.46
CA THR A 298 -16.78 7.76 -10.72
C THR A 298 -16.08 6.64 -11.47
N HIS A 299 -15.52 5.66 -10.76
CA HIS A 299 -14.80 4.52 -11.33
C HIS A 299 -15.33 3.22 -10.73
N LEU A 300 -15.81 2.33 -11.60
CA LEU A 300 -16.24 0.98 -11.25
C LEU A 300 -15.48 -0.01 -12.12
N TYR A 301 -14.57 -0.78 -11.51
CA TYR A 301 -13.79 -1.79 -12.21
C TYR A 301 -14.43 -3.17 -12.04
N LEU A 302 -14.71 -3.83 -13.16
CA LEU A 302 -15.34 -5.13 -13.23
C LEU A 302 -14.58 -6.04 -14.18
N GLU A 303 -14.41 -7.30 -13.79
CA GLU A 303 -13.83 -8.34 -14.63
C GLU A 303 -14.41 -9.69 -14.19
N CYS A 304 -14.84 -10.52 -15.14
CA CYS A 304 -15.36 -11.84 -14.87
C CYS A 304 -14.24 -12.81 -14.43
N PRO A 305 -14.40 -13.55 -13.32
CA PRO A 305 -13.41 -14.50 -12.83
C PRO A 305 -13.06 -15.60 -13.82
N SER A 306 -11.77 -15.95 -13.92
CA SER A 306 -11.29 -17.01 -14.82
C SER A 306 -11.91 -18.37 -14.51
N SER A 307 -12.20 -18.64 -13.24
CA SER A 307 -12.81 -19.90 -12.76
C SER A 307 -14.21 -20.12 -13.35
N LEU A 308 -14.98 -19.05 -13.56
CA LEU A 308 -16.30 -19.12 -14.20
C LEU A 308 -16.21 -19.24 -15.73
N ARG A 309 -15.12 -18.77 -16.34
CA ARG A 309 -14.89 -18.89 -17.80
C ARG A 309 -14.63 -20.34 -18.25
N ASN A 310 -14.10 -21.17 -17.36
CA ASN A 310 -13.70 -22.55 -17.67
C ASN A 310 -14.78 -23.61 -17.34
N MET A 311 -15.90 -23.22 -16.72
CA MET A 311 -17.06 -24.12 -16.51
C MET A 311 -17.89 -24.30 -17.79
N GLU A 312 -17.63 -23.53 -18.84
CA GLU A 312 -18.17 -23.74 -20.18
C GLU A 312 -17.23 -24.67 -20.98
N SER A 313 -17.57 -25.96 -21.04
CA SER A 313 -16.93 -26.96 -21.91
C SER A 313 -17.94 -27.43 -23.01
N PRO A 314 -17.48 -28.08 -24.10
CA PRO A 314 -17.91 -27.82 -25.46
C PRO A 314 -19.09 -28.68 -25.93
N ASP A 315 -20.32 -28.34 -25.55
CA ASP A 315 -21.49 -28.89 -26.25
C ASP A 315 -21.92 -27.95 -27.37
N SER A 316 -21.24 -28.13 -28.50
CA SER A 316 -21.70 -27.72 -29.80
C SER A 316 -22.91 -28.55 -30.23
N GLU A 317 -24.10 -27.95 -30.23
CA GLU A 317 -25.08 -28.21 -31.28
C GLU A 317 -25.48 -26.90 -31.95
N SER A 318 -24.83 -26.64 -33.07
CA SER A 318 -25.15 -25.58 -34.02
C SER A 318 -26.55 -25.77 -34.60
N ARG A 319 -27.49 -24.89 -34.25
CA ARG A 319 -28.68 -24.65 -35.08
C ARG A 319 -28.39 -23.51 -36.05
N PRO A 320 -28.53 -23.71 -37.38
CA PRO A 320 -28.22 -22.67 -38.35
C PRO A 320 -29.36 -21.64 -38.41
N LEU A 321 -29.10 -20.42 -37.94
CA LEU A 321 -29.93 -19.26 -38.28
C LEU A 321 -29.49 -18.72 -39.64
N GLN A 322 -30.37 -18.87 -40.63
CA GLN A 322 -30.24 -18.32 -41.98
C GLN A 322 -30.03 -16.79 -41.92
N ARG A 323 -29.02 -16.29 -42.63
CA ARG A 323 -28.73 -14.86 -42.80
C ARG A 323 -29.28 -14.40 -44.14
N GLU A 324 -30.20 -13.44 -44.13
CA GLU A 324 -30.52 -12.62 -45.31
C GLU A 324 -29.62 -11.38 -45.36
N PRO A 325 -29.17 -10.93 -46.56
CA PRO A 325 -28.23 -9.83 -46.68
C PRO A 325 -28.96 -8.50 -46.92
N LEU A 326 -28.63 -7.45 -46.15
CA LEU A 326 -28.99 -6.07 -46.51
C LEU A 326 -27.80 -5.12 -46.32
N ASN A 327 -27.29 -4.68 -47.49
CA ASN A 327 -26.59 -3.46 -47.87
C ASN A 327 -25.48 -2.86 -47.00
N GLN A 328 -24.28 -2.85 -47.60
CA GLN A 328 -23.07 -2.16 -47.21
C GLN A 328 -23.19 -0.64 -47.48
N HIS A 329 -22.74 0.18 -46.53
CA HIS A 329 -22.33 1.57 -46.78
C HIS A 329 -20.82 1.71 -46.54
N PRO A 330 -20.12 2.59 -47.28
CA PRO A 330 -18.66 2.59 -47.35
C PRO A 330 -18.01 3.13 -46.08
N VAL A 331 -16.96 2.44 -45.66
CA VAL A 331 -16.04 2.79 -44.58
C VAL A 331 -15.09 3.88 -45.07
N TYR A 332 -14.98 4.99 -44.33
CA TYR A 332 -13.85 5.91 -44.48
C TYR A 332 -12.78 5.46 -43.47
N GLU A 333 -11.66 4.96 -43.99
CA GLU A 333 -10.50 4.57 -43.18
C GLU A 333 -9.71 5.80 -42.78
N ASP A 334 -9.47 5.97 -41.47
CA ASP A 334 -8.26 6.64 -41.00
C ASP A 334 -7.58 5.79 -39.95
N ARG A 335 -6.30 5.50 -40.22
CA ARG A 335 -5.49 4.52 -39.50
C ARG A 335 -5.17 5.04 -38.11
N ASN A 336 -5.75 4.41 -37.09
CA ASN A 336 -5.19 4.12 -35.75
C ASN A 336 -6.33 4.00 -34.72
N LEU A 337 -7.04 2.87 -34.74
CA LEU A 337 -7.82 2.28 -33.63
C LEU A 337 -8.63 1.10 -34.22
N ALA A 338 -8.33 -0.13 -33.80
CA ALA A 338 -9.16 -1.28 -34.17
C ALA A 338 -10.47 -1.26 -33.37
N GLN A 339 -11.45 -0.46 -33.81
CA GLN A 339 -12.83 -0.55 -33.33
C GLN A 339 -13.56 -1.65 -34.11
N LYS A 340 -13.93 -2.72 -33.42
CA LYS A 340 -14.82 -3.75 -33.95
C LYS A 340 -16.25 -3.37 -33.56
N LEU A 341 -16.97 -2.68 -34.46
CA LEU A 341 -18.42 -2.51 -34.37
C LEU A 341 -19.08 -3.82 -34.81
N SER A 342 -19.86 -4.44 -33.93
CA SER A 342 -20.77 -5.54 -34.30
C SER A 342 -22.22 -5.14 -34.06
N THR A 343 -23.02 -5.42 -35.08
CA THR A 343 -24.38 -4.98 -35.41
C THR A 343 -25.49 -5.38 -34.43
N CYS A 344 -26.53 -4.54 -34.35
CA CYS A 344 -27.75 -4.73 -33.58
C CYS A 344 -28.64 -5.87 -34.10
N TYR A 345 -29.28 -6.60 -33.18
CA TYR A 345 -30.43 -7.47 -33.48
C TYR A 345 -31.65 -7.04 -32.64
N LYS A 346 -32.82 -7.06 -33.29
CA LYS A 346 -34.13 -6.74 -32.71
C LYS A 346 -34.94 -8.03 -32.62
N LEU A 347 -35.32 -8.49 -31.43
CA LEU A 347 -36.41 -9.47 -31.29
C LEU A 347 -37.29 -9.19 -30.07
N LYS A 348 -38.56 -9.55 -30.25
CA LYS A 348 -39.73 -9.00 -29.57
C LYS A 348 -39.98 -9.60 -28.19
N SER A 349 -40.54 -8.72 -27.35
CA SER A 349 -41.26 -8.96 -26.10
C SER A 349 -40.41 -9.23 -24.83
N ARG A 350 -40.40 -8.20 -23.97
CA ARG A 350 -39.83 -8.11 -22.60
C ARG A 350 -38.30 -7.96 -22.55
N THR A 351 -37.88 -6.73 -22.85
CA THR A 351 -36.51 -6.21 -22.85
C THR A 351 -35.95 -6.04 -21.43
N PHE A 352 -34.96 -6.86 -21.06
CA PHE A 352 -33.86 -6.38 -20.21
C PHE A 352 -32.74 -5.94 -21.15
N SER A 353 -32.42 -4.66 -21.11
CA SER A 353 -31.35 -4.05 -21.91
C SER A 353 -30.23 -3.70 -20.94
N PHE A 354 -29.08 -4.37 -21.02
CA PHE A 354 -27.84 -3.76 -20.52
C PHE A 354 -27.44 -2.69 -21.53
N LYS A 355 -28.07 -1.54 -21.35
CA LYS A 355 -27.75 -0.28 -22.00
C LYS A 355 -26.69 0.36 -21.13
N CYS A 356 -25.58 0.79 -21.71
CA CYS A 356 -24.70 1.74 -21.05
C CYS A 356 -25.58 2.94 -20.65
N ILE A 357 -25.75 3.17 -19.34
CA ILE A 357 -26.50 4.32 -18.84
C ILE A 357 -25.58 5.53 -18.97
N GLU A 358 -25.64 6.17 -20.13
CA GLU A 358 -25.32 7.59 -20.21
C GLU A 358 -26.45 8.33 -19.50
N SER A 359 -26.27 8.59 -18.21
CA SER A 359 -27.11 9.55 -17.50
C SER A 359 -26.77 10.94 -18.07
N ARG A 360 -27.72 11.53 -18.81
CA ARG A 360 -27.64 12.94 -19.24
C ARG A 360 -27.75 13.96 -18.10
N THR A 361 -27.57 13.52 -16.86
CA THR A 361 -27.29 14.37 -15.72
C THR A 361 -26.07 13.82 -15.00
N SER A 362 -25.03 14.65 -14.87
CA SER A 362 -23.76 14.41 -14.18
C SER A 362 -22.82 13.31 -14.76
N GLY A 363 -22.05 13.69 -15.79
CA GLY A 363 -20.57 13.59 -15.83
C GLY A 363 -19.81 12.28 -15.59
N CYS A 364 -20.46 11.13 -15.39
CA CYS A 364 -19.77 9.86 -15.09
C CYS A 364 -19.32 9.15 -16.38
N LYS A 365 -18.02 8.88 -16.51
CA LYS A 365 -17.46 8.03 -17.57
C LYS A 365 -17.40 6.58 -17.09
N TRP A 366 -18.20 5.71 -17.69
CA TRP A 366 -18.16 4.27 -17.43
C TRP A 366 -17.16 3.59 -18.37
N HIS A 367 -16.08 3.02 -17.84
CA HIS A 367 -15.23 2.10 -18.60
C HIS A 367 -15.73 0.67 -18.39
N ILE A 368 -16.61 0.24 -19.28
CA ILE A 368 -17.09 -1.13 -19.35
C ILE A 368 -16.21 -1.88 -20.36
N CYS A 369 -15.42 -2.83 -19.90
CA CYS A 369 -14.65 -3.73 -20.76
C CYS A 369 -15.34 -5.10 -20.74
N TYR A 370 -16.20 -5.40 -21.73
CA TYR A 370 -16.67 -6.77 -21.96
C TYR A 370 -16.06 -7.31 -23.25
N LYS A 371 -15.58 -8.54 -23.18
CA LYS A 371 -15.45 -9.44 -24.33
C LYS A 371 -16.39 -10.62 -24.07
N THR A 372 -17.65 -10.46 -24.42
CA THR A 372 -18.64 -11.56 -24.44
C THR A 372 -18.62 -12.19 -25.83
N ARG A 373 -18.45 -13.52 -25.89
CA ARG A 373 -18.69 -14.32 -27.11
C ARG A 373 -20.21 -14.42 -27.32
N CYS A 374 -20.64 -14.27 -28.57
CA CYS A 374 -22.03 -14.46 -29.02
C CYS A 374 -22.44 -15.92 -28.98
#